data_AF-A0A956IFX6-F1
#
_entry.id   AF-A0A956IFX6-F1
#
_cell.length_a   1.000
_cell.length_b   1.000
_cell.length_c   1.000
_cell.angle_alpha   90.00
_cell.angle_beta   90.00
_cell.angle_gamma   90.00
#
_symmetry.space_group_name_H-M   'P 1'
#
loop_
_entity.id
_entity.type
_entity.pdbx_description
1 polymer ?
#
loop_
_entity_poly.entity_id
_entity_poly.type
_entity_poly.pdbx_seq_one_letter_code
_entity_poly.pdbx_strand_id
1 'polypeptide(L)'
;MTLHHLDLTPTLERSDGSSASLEDDTIVVRDRRGRPILRFGADGVTLEAAEGDLTLAAPKGRVVIRAAEEVDLATRRLAVEADDAELRTTRASLVAERVVSHCMDLAQQVGRWELRAERIAEWADDVYRHAEGLTQLRTGRLRQLVDGAYQVVAKRAQVTCDEDVSLDGNRILLG
;
A
#
# COMPACT_ATOMS: atom_id res chain seq x y z
N MET A 1 -61.65 27.88 -14.18
CA MET A 1 -60.48 28.76 -14.41
C MET A 1 -59.32 28.10 -13.69
N THR A 2 -58.60 27.23 -14.40
CA THR A 2 -57.55 26.39 -13.83
C THR A 2 -56.27 27.22 -13.81
N LEU A 3 -55.84 27.64 -12.62
CA LEU A 3 -54.56 28.31 -12.44
C LEU A 3 -53.47 27.28 -12.77
N HIS A 4 -52.82 27.45 -13.92
CA HIS A 4 -51.54 26.80 -14.18
C HIS A 4 -50.55 27.36 -13.16
N HIS A 5 -50.26 26.57 -12.13
CA HIS A 5 -49.10 26.81 -11.28
C HIS A 5 -47.89 26.71 -12.20
N LEU A 6 -47.30 27.86 -12.55
CA LEU A 6 -46.01 27.88 -13.22
C LEU A 6 -45.02 27.28 -12.22
N ASP A 7 -44.64 26.02 -12.44
CA ASP A 7 -43.48 25.41 -11.80
C ASP A 7 -42.24 26.14 -12.29
N LEU A 8 -41.97 27.29 -11.65
CA LEU A 8 -40.70 27.96 -11.79
C LEU A 8 -39.73 27.24 -10.86
N THR A 9 -39.07 26.21 -11.39
CA THR A 9 -37.88 25.64 -10.75
C THR A 9 -36.92 26.79 -10.44
N PRO A 10 -36.61 27.07 -9.16
CA PRO A 10 -35.68 28.13 -8.84
C PRO A 10 -34.31 27.77 -9.43
N THR A 11 -33.83 28.63 -10.34
CA THR A 11 -32.53 28.48 -11.00
C THR A 11 -31.63 29.65 -10.64
N LEU A 12 -30.42 29.35 -10.18
CA LEU A 12 -29.35 30.30 -9.97
C LEU A 12 -28.39 30.22 -11.15
N GLU A 13 -28.31 31.28 -11.96
CA GLU A 13 -27.37 31.37 -13.07
C GLU A 13 -26.20 32.29 -12.73
N ARG A 14 -24.99 31.90 -13.13
CA ARG A 14 -23.78 32.73 -13.06
C ARG A 14 -23.51 33.38 -14.41
N SER A 15 -22.79 34.51 -14.40
CA SER A 15 -22.37 35.22 -15.62
C SER A 15 -21.50 34.40 -16.56
N ASP A 16 -20.89 33.31 -16.06
CA ASP A 16 -20.07 32.37 -16.82
C ASP A 16 -20.91 31.27 -17.52
N GLY A 17 -22.24 31.27 -17.36
CA GLY A 17 -23.18 30.32 -17.93
C GLY A 17 -23.37 29.04 -17.10
N SER A 18 -22.67 28.88 -15.97
CA SER A 18 -22.96 27.80 -15.03
C SER A 18 -24.25 28.06 -14.25
N SER A 19 -24.94 27.01 -13.83
CA SER A 19 -26.21 27.13 -13.13
C SER A 19 -26.42 26.10 -12.03
N ALA A 20 -27.35 26.38 -11.12
CA ALA A 20 -27.86 25.42 -10.13
C ALA A 20 -29.39 25.49 -10.09
N SER A 21 -30.05 24.33 -10.11
CA SER A 21 -31.52 24.18 -10.14
C SER A 21 -31.99 23.10 -9.17
N LEU A 22 -33.26 23.15 -8.77
CA LEU A 22 -33.96 22.09 -8.02
C LEU A 22 -34.85 21.29 -8.98
N GLU A 23 -34.39 20.11 -9.41
CA GLU A 23 -35.11 19.21 -10.33
C GLU A 23 -35.57 17.98 -9.54
N ASP A 24 -36.89 17.76 -9.41
CA ASP A 24 -37.46 16.57 -8.73
C ASP A 24 -36.79 16.25 -7.37
N ASP A 25 -36.78 17.23 -6.45
CA ASP A 25 -36.11 17.16 -5.14
C ASP A 25 -34.58 16.94 -5.17
N THR A 26 -33.94 17.09 -6.32
CA THR A 26 -32.49 16.99 -6.51
C THR A 26 -31.90 18.35 -6.84
N ILE A 27 -30.89 18.78 -6.10
CA ILE A 27 -30.08 19.94 -6.46
C ILE A 27 -29.13 19.50 -7.57
N VAL A 28 -29.22 20.14 -8.74
CA VAL A 28 -28.35 19.87 -9.88
C VAL A 28 -27.52 21.12 -10.18
N VAL A 29 -26.20 20.98 -10.17
CA VAL A 29 -25.28 22.04 -10.61
C VAL A 29 -24.75 21.68 -11.99
N ARG A 30 -24.76 22.64 -12.91
CA ARG A 30 -24.37 22.47 -14.31
C ARG A 30 -23.19 23.38 -14.68
N ASP A 31 -22.30 22.86 -15.53
CA ASP A 31 -21.26 23.66 -16.16
C ASP A 31 -21.85 24.64 -17.19
N ARG A 32 -20.98 25.50 -17.76
CA ARG A 32 -21.35 26.47 -18.82
C ARG A 32 -21.89 25.86 -20.12
N ARG A 33 -21.81 24.54 -20.29
CA ARG A 33 -22.37 23.79 -21.44
C ARG A 33 -23.69 23.11 -21.06
N GLY A 34 -24.22 23.34 -19.87
CA GLY A 34 -25.44 22.72 -19.35
C GLY A 34 -25.24 21.29 -18.83
N ARG A 35 -24.01 20.79 -18.74
CA ARG A 35 -23.74 19.43 -18.27
C ARG A 35 -23.74 19.37 -16.75
N PRO A 36 -24.38 18.37 -16.13
CA PRO A 36 -24.41 18.23 -14.69
C PRO A 36 -23.03 17.86 -14.15
N ILE A 37 -22.55 18.59 -13.13
CA ILE A 37 -21.28 18.36 -12.43
C ILE A 37 -21.48 17.99 -10.95
N LEU A 38 -22.65 18.28 -10.40
CA LEU A 38 -23.07 17.85 -9.06
C LEU A 38 -24.55 17.49 -9.10
N ARG A 39 -24.91 16.37 -8.47
CA ARG A 39 -26.29 16.06 -8.08
C ARG A 39 -26.34 15.75 -6.60
N PHE A 40 -27.28 16.33 -5.89
CA PHE A 40 -27.50 16.10 -4.46
C PHE A 40 -28.99 15.84 -4.23
N GLY A 41 -29.34 14.62 -3.82
CA GLY A 41 -30.71 14.20 -3.59
C GLY A 41 -30.80 13.10 -2.52
N ALA A 42 -31.99 12.52 -2.35
CA ALA A 42 -32.24 11.48 -1.34
C ALA A 42 -31.38 10.22 -1.55
N ASP A 43 -31.09 9.88 -2.81
CA ASP A 43 -30.31 8.70 -3.20
C ASP A 43 -28.79 8.92 -3.06
N GLY A 44 -28.36 10.15 -2.74
CA GLY A 44 -26.97 10.47 -2.46
C GLY A 44 -26.44 11.69 -3.22
N VAL A 45 -25.10 11.75 -3.31
CA VAL A 45 -24.37 12.84 -3.93
C VAL A 45 -23.45 12.30 -5.00
N THR A 46 -23.51 12.88 -6.20
CA THR A 46 -22.55 12.61 -7.27
C THR A 46 -21.80 13.88 -7.63
N LEU A 47 -20.49 13.75 -7.81
CA LEU A 47 -19.58 14.78 -8.29
C LEU A 47 -18.92 14.25 -9.56
N GLU A 48 -19.05 14.98 -10.66
CA GLU A 48 -18.58 14.52 -11.96
C GLU A 48 -17.83 15.63 -12.70
N ALA A 49 -16.65 15.30 -13.24
CA ALA A 49 -15.95 16.11 -14.21
C ALA A 49 -15.98 15.38 -15.56
N ALA A 50 -17.00 15.65 -16.39
CA ALA A 50 -17.18 14.99 -17.68
C ALA A 50 -16.01 15.25 -18.67
N GLU A 51 -15.27 16.35 -18.47
CA GLU A 51 -14.03 16.67 -19.16
C GLU A 51 -13.03 17.27 -18.17
N GLY A 52 -11.74 16.92 -18.31
CA GLY A 52 -10.66 17.42 -17.46
C GLY A 52 -10.57 16.71 -16.11
N ASP A 53 -9.92 17.37 -15.15
CA ASP A 53 -9.59 16.79 -13.84
C ASP A 53 -10.58 17.26 -12.76
N LEU A 54 -11.03 16.34 -11.91
CA LEU A 54 -11.70 16.66 -10.65
C LEU A 54 -10.64 16.86 -9.56
N THR A 55 -10.49 18.09 -9.05
CA THR A 55 -9.53 18.41 -7.97
C THR A 55 -10.26 18.68 -6.66
N LEU A 56 -9.94 17.89 -5.62
CA LEU A 56 -10.31 18.18 -4.23
C LEU A 56 -9.09 18.79 -3.52
N ALA A 57 -9.13 20.07 -3.20
CA ALA A 57 -8.02 20.78 -2.59
C ALA A 57 -8.44 21.59 -1.37
N ALA A 58 -7.58 21.59 -0.34
CA ALA A 58 -7.69 22.44 0.83
C ALA A 58 -6.33 23.10 1.12
N PRO A 59 -5.92 24.15 0.37
CA PRO A 59 -4.55 24.68 0.38
C PRO A 59 -4.04 25.18 1.74
N LYS A 60 -4.95 25.49 2.66
CA LYS A 60 -4.65 25.90 4.04
C LYS A 60 -5.41 25.05 5.06
N GLY A 61 -5.81 23.84 4.67
CA GLY A 61 -6.70 22.99 5.45
C GLY A 61 -6.47 21.51 5.18
N ARG A 62 -7.54 20.72 5.34
CA ARG A 62 -7.50 19.27 5.16
C ARG A 62 -8.70 18.79 4.36
N VAL A 63 -8.48 17.79 3.53
CA VAL A 63 -9.56 16.98 2.94
C VAL A 63 -9.71 15.73 3.79
N VAL A 64 -10.94 15.45 4.24
CA VAL A 64 -11.24 14.28 5.08
C VAL A 64 -12.30 13.46 4.36
N ILE A 65 -11.97 12.22 4.03
CA ILE A 65 -12.89 11.24 3.44
C ILE A 65 -13.21 10.21 4.53
N ARG A 66 -14.49 10.06 4.85
CA ARG A 66 -14.98 9.09 5.84
C ARG A 66 -16.22 8.41 5.29
N ALA A 67 -16.30 7.10 5.47
CA ALA A 67 -17.47 6.30 5.19
C ALA A 67 -17.76 5.40 6.39
N ALA A 68 -19.01 5.02 6.59
CA ALA A 68 -19.40 4.08 7.64
C ALA A 68 -18.99 2.64 7.31
N GLU A 69 -18.98 2.30 6.02
CA GLU A 69 -18.74 0.94 5.53
C GLU A 69 -17.50 0.87 4.65
N GLU A 70 -17.48 1.59 3.53
CA GLU A 70 -16.46 1.39 2.50
C GLU A 70 -16.06 2.67 1.76
N VAL A 71 -14.80 2.70 1.30
CA VAL A 71 -14.26 3.70 0.38
C VAL A 71 -13.56 2.95 -0.77
N ASP A 72 -14.14 3.02 -1.97
CA ASP A 72 -13.57 2.43 -3.18
C ASP A 72 -12.77 3.45 -4.00
N LEU A 73 -11.56 3.06 -4.40
CA LEU A 73 -10.70 3.83 -5.30
C LEU A 73 -10.33 2.99 -6.52
N ALA A 74 -11.10 3.14 -7.59
CA ALA A 74 -10.85 2.46 -8.87
C ALA A 74 -10.19 3.41 -9.87
N THR A 75 -8.93 3.16 -10.21
CA THR A 75 -8.16 3.95 -11.17
C THR A 75 -7.16 3.07 -11.91
N ARG A 76 -6.73 3.51 -13.10
CA ARG A 76 -5.58 2.89 -13.79
C ARG A 76 -4.26 3.19 -13.10
N ARG A 77 -4.18 4.32 -12.39
CA ARG A 77 -2.98 4.78 -11.68
C ARG A 77 -3.38 5.51 -10.41
N LEU A 78 -2.91 5.00 -9.27
CA LEU A 78 -2.97 5.68 -7.98
C LEU A 78 -1.56 6.18 -7.65
N ALA A 79 -1.43 7.47 -7.33
CA ALA A 79 -0.20 8.06 -6.83
C ALA A 79 -0.52 8.74 -5.49
N VAL A 80 0.28 8.46 -4.48
CA VAL A 80 0.19 9.07 -3.15
C VAL A 80 1.55 9.67 -2.86
N GLU A 81 1.58 10.98 -2.65
CA GLU A 81 2.77 11.73 -2.26
C GLU A 81 2.45 12.41 -0.93
N ALA A 82 3.25 12.09 0.09
CA ALA A 82 3.08 12.61 1.43
C ALA A 82 4.43 12.56 2.15
N ASP A 83 4.70 13.55 3.00
CA ASP A 83 5.84 13.53 3.91
C ASP A 83 5.64 12.50 5.03
N ASP A 84 4.38 12.25 5.41
CA ASP A 84 3.97 11.26 6.43
C ASP A 84 2.68 10.55 6.00
N ALA A 85 2.68 9.22 6.10
CA ALA A 85 1.56 8.37 5.73
C ALA A 85 1.41 7.20 6.72
N GLU A 86 0.22 7.06 7.30
CA GLU A 86 -0.10 5.98 8.22
C GLU A 86 -1.25 5.11 7.68
N LEU A 87 -1.03 3.79 7.64
CA LEU A 87 -2.05 2.79 7.32
C LEU A 87 -2.31 1.92 8.54
N ARG A 88 -3.44 2.14 9.21
CA ARG A 88 -3.93 1.25 10.27
C ARG A 88 -5.03 0.36 9.71
N THR A 89 -4.76 -0.93 9.63
CA THR A 89 -5.74 -1.92 9.17
C THR A 89 -5.54 -3.26 9.86
N THR A 90 -6.62 -4.01 10.01
CA THR A 90 -6.58 -5.41 10.46
C THR A 90 -6.12 -6.35 9.34
N ARG A 91 -6.38 -5.98 8.07
CA ARG A 91 -6.00 -6.78 6.90
C ARG A 91 -5.63 -5.87 5.73
N ALA A 92 -4.46 -6.10 5.16
CA ALA A 92 -4.05 -5.56 3.87
C ALA A 92 -3.71 -6.72 2.93
N SER A 93 -4.09 -6.59 1.66
CA SER A 93 -3.67 -7.50 0.59
C SER A 93 -3.06 -6.67 -0.52
N LEU A 94 -1.85 -7.01 -0.93
CA LEU A 94 -1.15 -6.38 -2.03
C LEU A 94 -0.86 -7.45 -3.07
N VAL A 95 -1.45 -7.28 -4.26
CA VAL A 95 -1.11 -8.08 -5.43
C VAL A 95 -0.45 -7.14 -6.42
N ALA A 96 0.83 -7.36 -6.66
CA ALA A 96 1.63 -6.56 -7.56
C ALA A 96 2.67 -7.43 -8.26
N GLU A 97 2.97 -7.12 -9.51
CA GLU A 97 4.09 -7.73 -10.23
C GLU A 97 5.43 -7.35 -9.58
N ARG A 98 5.53 -6.11 -9.07
CA ARG A 98 6.73 -5.58 -8.45
C ARG A 98 6.39 -4.66 -7.30
N VAL A 99 7.10 -4.86 -6.18
CA VAL A 99 7.11 -3.96 -5.02
C VAL A 99 8.54 -3.49 -4.82
N VAL A 100 8.74 -2.17 -4.75
CA VAL A 100 10.05 -1.56 -4.46
C VAL A 100 9.87 -0.60 -3.30
N SER A 101 10.69 -0.78 -2.27
CA SER A 101 10.74 0.11 -1.11
C SER A 101 12.12 0.73 -1.04
N HIS A 102 12.19 2.06 -1.08
CA HIS A 102 13.39 2.82 -0.80
C HIS A 102 13.21 3.44 0.59
N CYS A 103 13.98 2.95 1.55
CA CYS A 103 13.89 3.38 2.94
C CYS A 103 15.29 3.44 3.54
N MET A 104 15.46 4.38 4.47
CA MET A 104 16.68 4.46 5.29
C MET A 104 16.58 3.51 6.50
N ASP A 105 15.37 3.29 7.01
CA ASP A 105 15.07 2.39 8.11
C ASP A 105 13.78 1.62 7.82
N LEU A 106 13.79 0.31 8.10
CA LEU A 106 12.66 -0.59 7.97
C LEU A 106 12.62 -1.52 9.18
N ALA A 107 11.70 -1.24 10.10
CA ALA A 107 11.40 -2.10 11.23
C ALA A 107 10.13 -2.90 10.97
N GLN A 108 10.18 -4.22 11.22
CA GLN A 108 9.03 -5.11 11.12
C GLN A 108 8.88 -5.91 12.42
N GLN A 109 7.74 -5.76 13.08
CA GLN A 109 7.34 -6.61 14.19
C GLN A 109 6.25 -7.56 13.70
N VAL A 110 6.59 -8.84 13.60
CA VAL A 110 5.72 -9.85 13.00
C VAL A 110 5.60 -11.06 13.91
N GLY A 111 4.37 -11.55 14.09
CA GLY A 111 4.14 -12.78 14.85
C GLY A 111 4.54 -14.04 14.06
N ARG A 112 4.28 -14.05 12.75
CA ARG A 112 4.69 -15.10 11.82
C ARG A 112 5.09 -14.46 10.50
N TRP A 113 6.28 -14.81 10.03
CA TRP A 113 6.79 -14.41 8.72
C TRP A 113 6.92 -15.64 7.84
N GLU A 114 6.26 -15.63 6.68
CA GLU A 114 6.39 -16.68 5.68
C GLU A 114 6.77 -16.08 4.33
N LEU A 115 7.87 -16.57 3.77
CA LEU A 115 8.36 -16.17 2.46
C LEU A 115 8.44 -17.41 1.58
N ARG A 116 7.74 -17.35 0.45
CA ARG A 116 7.89 -18.32 -0.64
C ARG A 116 8.41 -17.56 -1.85
N ALA A 117 9.60 -17.92 -2.28
CA ALA A 117 10.26 -17.28 -3.39
C ALA A 117 11.08 -18.32 -4.16
N GLU A 118 11.19 -18.14 -5.47
CA GLU A 118 12.12 -18.93 -6.29
C GLU A 118 13.57 -18.59 -5.95
N ARG A 119 13.84 -17.32 -5.63
CA ARG A 119 15.16 -16.82 -5.24
C ARG A 119 15.03 -15.71 -4.22
N ILE A 120 15.89 -15.76 -3.22
CA ILE A 120 16.13 -14.67 -2.28
C ILE A 120 17.61 -14.30 -2.43
N ALA A 121 17.88 -13.01 -2.63
CA ALA A 121 19.23 -12.47 -2.62
C ALA A 121 19.27 -11.34 -1.60
N GLU A 122 20.20 -11.44 -0.66
CA GLU A 122 20.40 -10.49 0.42
C GLU A 122 21.84 -9.99 0.31
N TRP A 123 22.00 -8.68 0.21
CA TRP A 123 23.29 -8.02 0.22
C TRP A 123 23.26 -7.02 1.37
N ALA A 124 24.20 -7.16 2.28
CA ALA A 124 24.32 -6.33 3.45
C ALA A 124 25.79 -6.28 3.86
N ASP A 125 26.19 -5.15 4.46
CA ASP A 125 27.52 -5.04 5.09
C ASP A 125 27.60 -5.98 6.30
N ASP A 126 26.58 -5.93 7.17
CA ASP A 126 26.43 -6.80 8.34
C ASP A 126 25.06 -7.48 8.37
N VAL A 127 25.03 -8.77 8.73
CA VAL A 127 23.80 -9.53 8.99
C VAL A 127 23.89 -10.22 10.34
N TYR A 128 22.98 -9.85 11.25
CA TYR A 128 22.84 -10.50 12.56
C TYR A 128 21.54 -11.31 12.60
N ARG A 129 21.64 -12.58 12.94
CA ARG A 129 20.49 -13.46 13.15
C ARG A 129 20.55 -14.04 14.56
N HIS A 130 19.52 -13.78 15.34
CA HIS A 130 19.35 -14.32 16.67
C HIS A 130 18.09 -15.18 16.71
N ALA A 131 18.18 -16.35 17.34
CA ALA A 131 17.04 -17.20 17.62
C ALA A 131 17.18 -17.78 19.02
N GLU A 132 16.17 -17.55 19.86
CA GLU A 132 16.14 -18.08 21.24
C GLU A 132 15.90 -19.60 21.27
N GLY A 133 15.05 -20.10 20.37
CA GLY A 133 14.66 -21.51 20.31
C GLY A 133 15.47 -22.32 19.30
N LEU A 134 15.07 -22.26 18.04
CA LEU A 134 15.63 -23.08 16.97
C LEU A 134 15.86 -22.25 15.72
N THR A 135 17.07 -22.33 15.18
CA THR A 135 17.33 -22.05 13.77
C THR A 135 17.55 -23.37 13.07
N GLN A 136 16.71 -23.68 12.07
CA GLN A 136 16.86 -24.86 11.23
C GLN A 136 16.95 -24.43 9.76
N LEU A 137 18.02 -24.84 9.08
CA LEU A 137 18.18 -24.70 7.65
C LEU A 137 18.05 -26.08 6.99
N ARG A 138 17.06 -26.23 6.11
CA ARG A 138 16.95 -27.40 5.22
C ARG A 138 17.22 -26.92 3.81
N THR A 139 18.35 -27.34 3.25
CA THR A 139 18.78 -26.95 1.90
C THR A 139 19.41 -28.14 1.20
N GLY A 140 19.33 -28.17 -0.14
CA GLY A 140 20.05 -29.15 -0.94
C GLY A 140 21.56 -28.89 -0.95
N ARG A 141 21.99 -27.62 -1.00
CA ARG A 141 23.40 -27.23 -0.94
C ARG A 141 23.57 -25.99 -0.08
N LEU A 142 24.50 -26.06 0.87
CA LEU A 142 25.00 -24.92 1.61
C LEU A 142 26.44 -24.65 1.20
N ARG A 143 26.78 -23.39 0.92
CA ARG A 143 28.16 -22.95 0.72
C ARG A 143 28.38 -21.68 1.52
N GLN A 144 29.38 -21.70 2.39
CA GLN A 144 29.88 -20.52 3.09
C GLN A 144 31.27 -20.21 2.56
N LEU A 145 31.48 -19.00 2.10
CA LEU A 145 32.78 -18.46 1.69
C LEU A 145 33.10 -17.34 2.67
N VAL A 146 34.23 -17.47 3.35
CA VAL A 146 34.62 -16.57 4.43
C VAL A 146 36.05 -16.15 4.17
N ASP A 147 36.25 -14.85 3.95
CA ASP A 147 37.59 -14.28 3.68
C ASP A 147 38.44 -14.21 4.96
N GLY A 148 37.78 -14.04 6.11
CA GLY A 148 38.41 -13.97 7.43
C GLY A 148 38.22 -15.25 8.25
N ALA A 149 37.78 -15.09 9.50
CA ALA A 149 37.58 -16.20 10.41
C ALA A 149 36.15 -16.76 10.32
N TYR A 150 36.03 -18.07 10.15
CA TYR A 150 34.78 -18.80 10.38
C TYR A 150 34.84 -19.49 11.74
N GLN A 151 33.92 -19.17 12.65
CA GLN A 151 33.88 -19.73 14.01
C GLN A 151 32.51 -20.30 14.33
N VAL A 152 32.51 -21.51 14.89
CA VAL A 152 31.32 -22.15 15.45
C VAL A 152 31.59 -22.38 16.93
N VAL A 153 30.87 -21.67 17.80
CA VAL A 153 31.00 -21.78 19.25
C VAL A 153 29.74 -22.41 19.80
N ALA A 154 29.87 -23.57 20.43
CA ALA A 154 28.74 -24.30 21.01
C ALA A 154 29.17 -25.09 22.23
N LYS A 155 28.24 -25.32 23.17
CA LYS A 155 28.44 -26.29 24.26
C LYS A 155 28.63 -27.72 23.73
N ARG A 156 27.97 -28.03 22.61
CA ARG A 156 28.09 -29.29 21.87
C ARG A 156 27.88 -29.00 20.39
N ALA A 157 28.82 -29.43 19.56
CA ALA A 157 28.69 -29.43 18.11
C ALA A 157 28.79 -30.88 17.61
N GLN A 158 27.97 -31.21 16.62
CA GLN A 158 28.03 -32.50 15.94
C GLN A 158 27.96 -32.25 14.44
N VAL A 159 28.89 -32.87 13.71
CA VAL A 159 28.88 -32.91 12.25
C VAL A 159 28.79 -34.38 11.87
N THR A 160 27.76 -34.73 11.12
CA THR A 160 27.53 -36.09 10.63
C THR A 160 27.44 -36.03 9.12
N CYS A 161 28.14 -36.92 8.43
CA CYS A 161 28.08 -37.11 6.99
C CYS A 161 27.88 -38.59 6.67
N ASP A 162 27.23 -38.88 5.55
CA ASP A 162 27.05 -40.26 5.07
C ASP A 162 28.27 -40.72 4.26
N GLU A 163 28.92 -39.78 3.56
CA GLU A 163 30.11 -40.01 2.76
C GLU A 163 31.32 -39.36 3.46
N ASP A 164 31.95 -38.36 2.84
CA ASP A 164 33.21 -37.81 3.30
C ASP A 164 33.07 -36.45 4.00
N VAL A 165 33.88 -36.24 5.05
CA VAL A 165 34.27 -34.89 5.51
C VAL A 165 35.72 -34.65 5.13
N SER A 166 35.98 -33.58 4.39
CA SER A 166 37.33 -33.09 4.14
C SER A 166 37.59 -31.84 4.99
N LEU A 167 38.64 -31.89 5.81
CA LEU A 167 39.17 -30.75 6.55
C LEU A 167 40.62 -30.59 6.14
N ASP A 168 40.94 -29.44 5.54
CA ASP A 168 42.29 -29.08 5.14
C ASP A 168 42.67 -27.76 5.78
N GLY A 169 43.89 -27.70 6.31
CA GLY A 169 44.41 -26.54 6.97
C GLY A 169 45.82 -26.79 7.49
N ASN A 170 46.59 -25.73 7.65
CA ASN A 170 47.96 -25.79 8.17
C ASN A 170 48.04 -26.46 9.55
N ARG A 171 46.95 -26.45 10.32
CA ARG A 171 46.86 -27.10 11.64
C ARG A 171 45.42 -27.50 11.96
N ILE A 172 45.22 -28.77 12.32
CA ILE A 172 43.96 -29.31 12.85
C ILE A 172 44.24 -29.83 14.26
N LEU A 173 43.53 -29.28 15.25
CA LEU A 173 43.64 -29.69 16.65
C LEU A 173 42.38 -30.44 17.06
N LEU A 174 42.55 -31.72 17.42
CA LEU A 174 41.50 -32.56 17.99
C LEU A 174 41.85 -32.76 19.46
N GLY A 175 40.92 -32.41 20.36
CA GLY A 175 41.06 -32.50 21.81
C GLY A 175 40.03 -33.45 22.40
#